data_AF-A0A7S0T1R5-F1
#
_entry.id   AF-A0A7S0T1R5-F1
#
_cell.length_a   1.000
_cell.length_b   1.000
_cell.length_c   1.000
_cell.angle_alpha   90.00
_cell.angle_beta   90.00
_cell.angle_gamma   90.00
#
_symmetry.space_group_name_H-M   'P 1'
#
loop_
_entity.id
_entity.type
_entity.pdbx_description
1 polymer ?
#
loop_
_entity_poly.entity_id
_entity_poly.type
_entity_poly.pdbx_seq_one_letter_code
_entity_poly.pdbx_strand_id
1 'polypeptide(L)'
;GDAGGVGGAGARDVGDRGGSGGLTQLTARFAVVAIPPRVAAARVTFLPPLPSAQLARMMATATWAGDWCKVVASFKTPFWRENGDSGVAQMSQSSLFAVTWEAGGGQELGEAGNCLAGVNFGKAACARLDSFGPHVDQGTGRSSPALRAAVARDLADVFGADTIDDQLLHVYHQAWMGEP
;
A
#
# COMPACT_ATOMS: atom_id res chain seq x y z
N GLY A 1 -48.25 40.21 15.26
CA GLY A 1 -47.19 41.11 14.81
C GLY A 1 -45.87 40.49 15.18
N ASP A 2 -44.95 40.50 14.23
CA ASP A 2 -43.52 40.12 14.24
C ASP A 2 -43.15 38.65 14.55
N ALA A 3 -42.62 37.87 13.59
CA ALA A 3 -41.32 37.99 12.88
C ALA A 3 -40.16 37.81 13.88
N GLY A 4 -39.24 36.84 13.77
CA GLY A 4 -38.57 36.26 12.61
C GLY A 4 -37.08 36.26 12.98
N GLY A 5 -36.34 35.18 12.74
CA GLY A 5 -34.91 35.18 13.09
C GLY A 5 -34.21 33.82 13.00
N VAL A 6 -33.97 33.39 11.77
CA VAL A 6 -33.06 32.30 11.41
C VAL A 6 -31.61 32.78 11.52
N GLY A 7 -30.68 31.93 11.96
CA GLY A 7 -29.23 32.15 11.81
C GLY A 7 -28.43 31.84 13.08
N GLY A 8 -27.37 31.04 13.09
CA GLY A 8 -26.64 30.47 11.97
C GLY A 8 -25.71 29.35 12.46
N ALA A 9 -25.37 28.47 11.53
CA ALA A 9 -24.33 27.47 11.69
C ALA A 9 -22.99 28.17 11.97
N GLY A 10 -22.50 28.05 13.20
CA GLY A 10 -21.16 28.47 13.57
C GLY A 10 -20.15 27.37 13.27
N ALA A 11 -19.85 27.11 12.00
CA ALA A 11 -18.56 26.52 11.66
C ALA A 11 -17.51 27.61 11.88
N ARG A 12 -16.55 27.40 12.79
CA ARG A 12 -15.41 28.32 12.94
C ARG A 12 -14.08 27.57 12.96
N ASP A 13 -13.35 27.89 11.90
CA ASP A 13 -11.91 27.92 11.64
C ASP A 13 -11.11 26.62 11.59
N VAL A 14 -10.89 26.18 10.34
CA VAL A 14 -9.71 25.42 9.93
C VAL A 14 -8.64 26.46 9.57
N GLY A 15 -7.72 26.70 10.50
CA GLY A 15 -6.51 27.49 10.27
C GLY A 15 -5.29 26.60 10.35
N ASP A 16 -4.89 25.97 9.24
CA ASP A 16 -3.53 25.45 9.09
C ASP A 16 -2.66 26.52 8.43
N ARG A 17 -1.73 27.08 9.21
CA ARG A 17 -0.57 27.79 8.70
C ARG A 17 0.63 26.95 9.08
N GLY A 18 1.09 26.17 8.11
CA GLY A 18 2.14 25.16 8.31
C GLY A 18 3.47 25.72 8.84
N GLY A 19 4.26 24.80 9.40
CA GLY A 19 5.72 24.96 9.50
C GLY A 19 6.32 25.16 10.90
N SER A 20 5.92 24.38 11.90
CA SER A 20 6.76 23.90 13.02
C SER A 20 5.91 22.93 13.84
N GLY A 21 6.51 21.86 14.39
CA GLY A 21 5.79 20.77 15.07
C GLY A 21 5.06 21.18 16.35
N GLY A 22 3.96 21.92 16.21
CA GLY A 22 3.06 22.31 17.27
C GLY A 22 1.93 21.29 17.44
N LEU A 23 1.44 21.16 18.67
CA LEU A 23 0.27 20.34 18.99
C LEU A 23 -0.98 20.97 18.35
N THR A 24 -1.68 20.24 17.49
CA THR A 24 -3.00 20.63 16.98
C THR A 24 -4.11 20.07 17.87
N GLN A 25 -4.98 20.92 18.38
CA GLN A 25 -6.15 20.51 19.17
C GLN A 25 -7.42 20.68 18.34
N LEU A 26 -8.20 19.60 18.22
CA LEU A 26 -9.49 19.58 17.52
C LEU A 26 -10.59 19.21 18.51
N THR A 27 -11.75 19.89 18.44
CA THR A 27 -12.93 19.59 19.27
C THR A 27 -14.07 19.13 18.38
N ALA A 28 -14.69 18.01 18.74
CA ALA A 28 -15.84 17.46 18.02
C ALA A 28 -16.83 16.87 19.01
N ARG A 29 -18.09 16.72 18.59
CA ARG A 29 -19.12 16.01 19.39
C ARG A 29 -18.81 14.53 19.52
N PHE A 30 -18.20 13.93 18.49
CA PHE A 30 -17.81 12.52 18.41
C PHE A 30 -16.53 12.39 17.58
N ALA A 31 -15.76 11.33 17.83
CA ALA A 31 -14.58 10.96 17.05
C ALA A 31 -14.65 9.47 16.68
N VAL A 32 -14.22 9.13 15.47
CA VAL A 32 -14.10 7.74 14.99
C VAL A 32 -12.62 7.42 14.79
N VAL A 33 -12.12 6.41 15.48
CA VAL A 33 -10.74 5.93 15.37
C VAL A 33 -10.71 4.81 14.32
N ALA A 34 -10.38 5.16 13.08
CA ALA A 34 -10.40 4.26 11.93
C ALA A 34 -9.01 3.66 11.61
N ILE A 35 -8.32 3.16 12.63
CA ILE A 35 -7.03 2.46 12.53
C ILE A 35 -7.13 1.07 13.17
N PRO A 36 -6.20 0.12 12.89
CA PRO A 36 -6.25 -1.20 13.49
C PRO A 36 -6.31 -1.13 15.03
N PRO A 37 -7.10 -1.99 15.70
CA PRO A 37 -7.28 -1.92 17.15
C PRO A 37 -5.98 -1.99 17.94
N ARG A 38 -5.03 -2.81 17.49
CA ARG A 38 -3.70 -2.95 18.11
C ARG A 38 -2.88 -1.65 18.01
N VAL A 39 -2.83 -1.05 16.82
CA VAL A 39 -2.21 0.29 16.60
C VAL A 39 -2.86 1.34 17.50
N ALA A 40 -4.20 1.37 17.59
CA ALA A 40 -4.91 2.32 18.45
C ALA A 40 -4.53 2.16 19.92
N ALA A 41 -4.52 0.94 20.45
CA ALA A 41 -4.14 0.68 21.84
C ALA A 41 -2.67 1.00 22.12
N ALA A 42 -1.78 0.82 21.14
CA ALA A 42 -0.34 1.08 21.29
C ALA A 42 0.06 2.55 21.13
N ARG A 43 -0.70 3.34 20.34
CA ARG A 43 -0.28 4.70 19.92
C ARG A 43 -1.21 5.83 20.35
N VAL A 44 -2.43 5.53 20.79
CA VAL A 44 -3.40 6.55 21.23
C VAL A 44 -3.58 6.49 22.75
N THR A 45 -3.34 7.61 23.42
CA THR A 45 -3.67 7.76 24.84
C THR A 45 -5.11 8.22 24.99
N PHE A 46 -5.94 7.41 25.65
CA PHE A 46 -7.34 7.74 25.94
C PHE A 46 -7.46 8.35 27.33
N LEU A 47 -8.19 9.47 27.44
CA LEU A 47 -8.50 10.14 28.70
C LEU A 47 -10.02 10.40 28.76
N PRO A 48 -10.74 9.76 29.71
CA PRO A 48 -10.26 8.76 30.66
C PRO A 48 -9.76 7.47 29.97
N PRO A 49 -8.93 6.65 30.64
CA PRO A 49 -8.45 5.39 30.08
C PRO A 49 -9.60 4.45 29.68
N LEU A 50 -9.40 3.71 28.59
CA LEU A 50 -10.33 2.64 28.22
C LEU A 50 -10.32 1.52 29.28
N PRO A 51 -11.42 0.77 29.45
CA PRO A 51 -11.46 -0.40 30.32
C PRO A 51 -10.35 -1.40 29.98
N SER A 52 -9.70 -1.96 31.00
CA SER A 52 -8.55 -2.88 30.83
C SER A 52 -8.85 -4.08 29.93
N ALA A 53 -10.05 -4.66 30.06
CA ALA A 53 -10.49 -5.77 29.20
C ALA A 53 -10.59 -5.37 27.71
N GLN A 54 -10.98 -4.12 27.41
CA GLN A 54 -11.02 -3.62 26.05
C GLN A 54 -9.61 -3.41 25.50
N LEU A 55 -8.71 -2.79 26.28
CA LEU A 55 -7.30 -2.63 25.89
C LEU A 55 -6.63 -3.97 25.63
N ALA A 56 -6.85 -4.97 26.49
CA ALA A 56 -6.30 -6.31 26.30
C ALA A 56 -6.80 -6.96 24.99
N ARG A 57 -8.10 -6.82 24.67
CA ARG A 57 -8.67 -7.33 23.42
C ARG A 57 -8.10 -6.61 22.20
N MET A 58 -7.98 -5.29 22.27
CA MET A 58 -7.38 -4.48 21.19
C MET A 58 -5.93 -4.90 20.94
N MET A 59 -5.12 -5.04 21.99
CA MET A 59 -3.73 -5.51 21.91
C MET A 59 -3.60 -6.95 21.38
N ALA A 60 -4.55 -7.83 21.72
CA ALA A 60 -4.55 -9.22 21.25
C ALA A 60 -5.04 -9.36 19.79
N THR A 61 -5.67 -8.33 19.22
CA THR A 61 -6.21 -8.40 17.85
C THR A 61 -5.06 -8.43 16.86
N ALA A 62 -4.95 -9.47 16.04
CA ALA A 62 -3.90 -9.57 15.02
C ALA A 62 -4.04 -8.46 13.98
N THR A 63 -2.92 -7.85 13.57
CA THR A 63 -2.89 -7.01 12.37
C THR A 63 -2.90 -7.95 11.17
N TRP A 64 -3.98 -7.87 10.39
CA TRP A 64 -4.39 -8.93 9.46
C TRP A 64 -3.47 -9.20 8.28
N ALA A 65 -2.41 -8.41 8.10
CA ALA A 65 -1.50 -8.57 6.96
C ALA A 65 -0.16 -9.24 7.29
N GLY A 66 0.20 -9.41 8.58
CA GLY A 66 1.53 -9.89 8.96
C GLY A 66 2.66 -9.13 8.24
N ASP A 67 3.82 -9.77 8.07
CA ASP A 67 4.86 -9.27 7.17
C ASP A 67 4.54 -9.69 5.74
N TRP A 68 4.43 -8.74 4.82
CA TRP A 68 4.19 -9.01 3.41
C TRP A 68 4.80 -7.93 2.53
N CYS A 69 5.01 -8.25 1.27
CA CYS A 69 5.54 -7.31 0.31
C CYS A 69 4.85 -7.47 -1.05
N LYS A 70 4.87 -6.40 -1.83
CA LYS A 70 4.25 -6.30 -3.14
C LYS A 70 5.25 -5.79 -4.16
N VAL A 71 5.18 -6.33 -5.35
CA VAL A 71 5.88 -5.86 -6.54
C VAL A 71 4.85 -5.60 -7.63
N VAL A 72 5.02 -4.52 -8.39
CA VAL A 72 4.24 -4.25 -9.60
C VAL A 72 5.21 -4.02 -10.75
N ALA A 73 5.00 -4.70 -11.86
CA ALA A 73 5.76 -4.55 -13.10
C ALA A 73 4.82 -3.97 -14.17
N SER A 74 5.25 -2.91 -14.86
CA SER A 74 4.53 -2.32 -15.99
C SER A 74 5.17 -2.69 -17.32
N PHE A 75 4.35 -2.77 -18.37
CA PHE A 75 4.72 -3.31 -19.67
C PHE A 75 4.24 -2.40 -20.82
N LYS A 76 4.81 -2.58 -22.02
CA LYS A 76 4.39 -1.87 -23.23
C LYS A 76 2.97 -2.27 -23.64
N THR A 77 2.68 -3.57 -23.69
CA THR A 77 1.37 -4.15 -24.01
C THR A 77 0.98 -5.19 -22.95
N PRO A 78 -0.31 -5.58 -22.85
CA PRO A 78 -0.71 -6.69 -22.00
C PRO A 78 -0.42 -8.02 -22.71
N PHE A 79 0.85 -8.30 -23.02
CA PHE A 79 1.30 -9.41 -23.87
C PHE A 79 0.77 -10.79 -23.44
N TRP A 80 0.52 -10.99 -22.14
CA TRP A 80 -0.07 -12.22 -21.61
C TRP A 80 -1.44 -12.49 -22.23
N ARG A 81 -2.26 -11.45 -22.45
CA ARG A 81 -3.57 -11.60 -23.11
C ARG A 81 -3.43 -12.05 -24.56
N GLU A 82 -2.42 -11.56 -25.27
CA GLU A 82 -2.13 -11.95 -26.66
C GLU A 82 -1.72 -13.43 -26.75
N ASN A 83 -1.10 -13.96 -25.71
CA ASN A 83 -0.75 -15.37 -25.57
C ASN A 83 -1.89 -16.25 -25.03
N GLY A 84 -3.05 -15.67 -24.71
CA GLY A 84 -4.18 -16.39 -24.10
C GLY A 84 -4.03 -16.63 -22.59
N ASP A 85 -3.04 -16.01 -21.94
CA ASP A 85 -2.80 -16.10 -20.50
C ASP A 85 -3.58 -15.04 -19.71
N SER A 86 -3.85 -15.35 -18.45
CA SER A 86 -4.54 -14.45 -17.51
C SER A 86 -3.61 -13.45 -16.79
N GLY A 87 -2.30 -13.56 -16.98
CA GLY A 87 -1.29 -12.87 -16.15
C GLY A 87 -1.10 -13.49 -14.76
N VAL A 88 -1.80 -14.58 -14.45
CA VAL A 88 -1.59 -15.36 -13.23
C VAL A 88 -0.46 -16.34 -13.42
N ALA A 89 0.59 -16.20 -12.61
CA ALA A 89 1.74 -17.09 -12.63
C ALA A 89 2.23 -17.35 -11.21
N GLN A 90 2.50 -18.62 -10.90
CA GLN A 90 3.21 -19.01 -9.69
C GLN A 90 4.70 -18.98 -9.95
N MET A 91 5.45 -18.39 -9.03
CA MET A 91 6.90 -18.20 -9.16
C MET A 91 7.67 -19.19 -8.29
N SER A 92 8.98 -19.26 -8.50
CA SER A 92 9.88 -20.04 -7.65
C SER A 92 9.87 -19.54 -6.20
N GLN A 93 10.23 -20.40 -5.24
CA GLN A 93 10.31 -19.99 -3.83
C GLN A 93 11.37 -18.91 -3.56
N SER A 94 12.38 -18.80 -4.43
CA SER A 94 13.43 -17.77 -4.34
C SER A 94 13.03 -16.42 -4.92
N SER A 95 11.94 -16.36 -5.69
CA SER A 95 11.50 -15.15 -6.38
C SER A 95 11.02 -14.07 -5.41
N LEU A 96 11.00 -12.83 -5.91
CA LEU A 96 10.62 -11.63 -5.15
C LEU A 96 9.11 -11.55 -4.89
N PHE A 97 8.31 -12.23 -5.69
CA PHE A 97 6.87 -12.44 -5.51
C PHE A 97 6.55 -13.91 -5.75
N ALA A 98 5.61 -14.46 -4.99
CA ALA A 98 5.24 -15.88 -5.05
C ALA A 98 4.20 -16.16 -6.15
N VAL A 99 3.38 -15.17 -6.45
CA VAL A 99 2.32 -15.24 -7.46
C VAL A 99 2.08 -13.85 -8.04
N THR A 100 1.75 -13.78 -9.34
CA THR A 100 1.29 -12.56 -10.01
C THR A 100 -0.18 -12.63 -10.39
N TRP A 101 -0.79 -11.47 -10.63
CA TRP A 101 -2.07 -11.30 -11.33
C TRP A 101 -2.00 -10.07 -12.21
N GLU A 102 -2.85 -10.02 -13.23
CA GLU A 102 -3.06 -8.79 -13.96
C GLU A 102 -3.59 -7.68 -13.04
N ALA A 103 -2.92 -6.53 -13.11
CA ALA A 103 -3.25 -5.31 -12.39
C ALA A 103 -3.51 -4.15 -13.36
N GLY A 104 -4.03 -4.46 -14.55
CA GLY A 104 -4.22 -3.51 -15.66
C GLY A 104 -5.65 -3.05 -15.93
N GLY A 105 -6.46 -2.96 -14.88
CA GLY A 105 -7.84 -2.43 -14.96
C GLY A 105 -7.92 -0.91 -14.91
N GLY A 106 -9.12 -0.37 -14.67
CA GLY A 106 -9.32 1.07 -14.48
C GLY A 106 -9.48 1.88 -15.77
N GLN A 107 -9.78 1.22 -16.91
CA GLN A 107 -10.06 1.90 -18.18
C GLN A 107 -11.15 2.96 -18.04
N GLU A 108 -12.22 2.64 -17.31
CA GLU A 108 -13.34 3.56 -17.03
C GLU A 108 -12.94 4.74 -16.11
N LEU A 109 -11.82 4.60 -15.39
CA LEU A 109 -11.27 5.60 -14.47
C LEU A 109 -10.07 6.37 -15.07
N GLY A 110 -9.63 6.02 -16.28
CA GLY A 110 -8.43 6.59 -16.91
C GLY A 110 -7.10 6.10 -16.30
N GLU A 111 -7.15 5.05 -15.48
CA GLU A 111 -6.00 4.49 -14.74
C GLU A 111 -5.42 3.23 -15.41
N ALA A 112 -5.82 2.95 -16.65
CA ALA A 112 -5.38 1.78 -17.38
C ALA A 112 -3.85 1.75 -17.56
N GLY A 113 -3.23 0.65 -17.13
CA GLY A 113 -1.82 0.38 -17.34
C GLY A 113 -1.62 -1.11 -17.62
N ASN A 114 -0.66 -1.48 -18.45
CA ASN A 114 -0.35 -2.89 -18.66
C ASN A 114 0.54 -3.35 -17.51
N CYS A 115 -0.05 -3.88 -16.44
CA CYS A 115 0.68 -4.21 -15.23
C CYS A 115 0.41 -5.63 -14.74
N LEU A 116 1.44 -6.27 -14.22
CA LEU A 116 1.31 -7.45 -13.35
C LEU A 116 1.68 -7.05 -11.92
N ALA A 117 0.84 -7.41 -10.95
CA ALA A 117 1.13 -7.23 -9.54
C ALA A 117 1.34 -8.60 -8.88
N GLY A 118 2.36 -8.71 -8.04
CA GLY A 118 2.64 -9.91 -7.27
C GLY A 118 2.91 -9.62 -5.81
N VAL A 119 2.73 -10.63 -4.97
CA VAL A 119 2.94 -10.55 -3.51
C VAL A 119 3.85 -11.65 -3.01
N ASN A 120 4.55 -11.39 -1.91
CA ASN A 120 5.24 -12.40 -1.12
C ASN A 120 5.00 -12.15 0.37
N PHE A 121 5.27 -13.16 1.19
CA PHE A 121 4.92 -13.16 2.61
C PHE A 121 6.10 -13.52 3.49
N GLY A 122 6.07 -12.99 4.71
CA GLY A 122 7.04 -13.25 5.76
C GLY A 122 8.25 -12.32 5.72
N LYS A 123 8.83 -12.10 6.91
CA LYS A 123 9.98 -11.23 7.15
C LYS A 123 11.15 -11.46 6.18
N ALA A 124 11.44 -12.71 5.83
CA ALA A 124 12.53 -13.03 4.91
C ALA A 124 12.27 -12.52 3.49
N ALA A 125 11.03 -12.59 3.01
CA ALA A 125 10.67 -12.07 1.68
C ALA A 125 10.73 -10.53 1.66
N CYS A 126 10.18 -9.89 2.68
CA CYS A 126 10.28 -8.44 2.85
C CYS A 126 11.73 -7.96 2.89
N ALA A 127 12.58 -8.61 3.70
CA ALA A 127 13.99 -8.27 3.80
C ALA A 127 14.76 -8.48 2.48
N ARG A 128 14.42 -9.52 1.68
CA ARG A 128 14.99 -9.69 0.33
C ARG A 128 14.61 -8.54 -0.57
N LEU A 129 13.35 -8.10 -0.55
CA LEU A 129 12.89 -6.99 -1.38
C LEU A 129 13.54 -5.67 -0.96
N ASP A 130 13.58 -5.37 0.34
CA ASP A 130 14.18 -4.14 0.88
C ASP A 130 15.70 -4.07 0.66
N SER A 131 16.37 -5.21 0.47
CA SER A 131 17.81 -5.24 0.17
C SER A 131 18.19 -4.51 -1.13
N PHE A 132 17.22 -4.25 -2.01
CA PHE A 132 17.42 -3.46 -3.22
C PHE A 132 17.40 -1.94 -3.02
N GLY A 133 17.20 -1.50 -1.77
CA GLY A 133 17.21 -0.10 -1.38
C GLY A 133 15.89 0.62 -1.68
N PRO A 134 15.79 1.89 -1.28
CA PRO A 134 14.58 2.68 -1.46
C PRO A 134 14.28 2.97 -2.93
N HIS A 135 13.09 3.50 -3.19
CA HIS A 135 12.72 4.03 -4.50
C HIS A 135 13.74 5.05 -5.01
N VAL A 136 14.09 4.92 -6.30
CA VAL A 136 14.91 5.92 -7.01
C VAL A 136 14.10 7.18 -7.31
N ASP A 137 12.77 7.06 -7.31
CA ASP A 137 11.84 8.17 -7.41
C ASP A 137 10.77 8.02 -6.33
N GLN A 138 10.83 8.87 -5.31
CA GLN A 138 9.91 8.87 -4.18
C GLN A 138 8.53 9.43 -4.54
N GLY A 139 8.42 10.21 -5.62
CA GLY A 139 7.14 10.76 -6.09
C GLY A 139 6.32 9.73 -6.84
N THR A 140 6.96 8.90 -7.67
CA THR A 140 6.29 7.85 -8.45
C THR A 140 6.37 6.45 -7.83
N GLY A 141 7.23 6.25 -6.83
CA GLY A 141 7.51 4.93 -6.25
C GLY A 141 8.37 4.03 -7.16
N ARG A 142 9.06 4.59 -8.17
CA ARG A 142 9.86 3.80 -9.11
C ARG A 142 11.04 3.14 -8.40
N SER A 143 11.23 1.86 -8.65
CA SER A 143 12.29 1.04 -8.05
C SER A 143 13.63 1.17 -8.78
N SER A 144 14.70 0.73 -8.12
CA SER A 144 16.04 0.75 -8.67
C SER A 144 16.19 -0.12 -9.93
N PRO A 145 17.13 0.21 -10.84
CA PRO A 145 17.46 -0.66 -11.97
C PRO A 145 17.87 -2.07 -11.54
N ALA A 146 18.52 -2.20 -10.39
CA ALA A 146 18.91 -3.50 -9.82
C ALA A 146 17.67 -4.33 -9.46
N LEU A 147 16.65 -3.73 -8.83
CA LEU A 147 15.40 -4.41 -8.54
C LEU A 147 14.63 -4.74 -9.83
N ARG A 148 14.56 -3.80 -10.78
CA ARG A 148 13.94 -4.07 -12.09
C ARG A 148 14.58 -5.28 -12.78
N ALA A 149 15.92 -5.38 -12.79
CA ALA A 149 16.63 -6.50 -13.36
C ALA A 149 16.38 -7.83 -12.62
N ALA A 150 16.18 -7.79 -11.30
CA ALA A 150 15.82 -8.98 -10.52
C ALA A 150 14.40 -9.47 -10.83
N VAL A 151 13.44 -8.55 -10.89
CA VAL A 151 12.06 -8.85 -11.30
C VAL A 151 11.99 -9.35 -12.73
N ALA A 152 12.82 -8.81 -13.64
CA ALA A 152 12.90 -9.30 -15.01
C ALA A 152 13.31 -10.77 -15.06
N ARG A 153 14.29 -11.19 -14.25
CA ARG A 153 14.71 -12.61 -14.15
C ARG A 153 13.57 -13.50 -13.64
N ASP A 154 12.92 -13.10 -12.55
CA ASP A 154 11.79 -13.87 -12.00
C ASP A 154 10.64 -14.03 -12.99
N LEU A 155 10.33 -12.99 -13.77
CA LEU A 155 9.29 -13.05 -14.80
C LEU A 155 9.73 -13.86 -16.03
N ALA A 156 11.00 -13.78 -16.41
CA ALA A 156 11.54 -14.48 -17.57
C ALA A 156 11.48 -16.01 -17.41
N ASP A 157 11.58 -16.51 -16.18
CA ASP A 157 11.43 -17.93 -15.86
C ASP A 157 10.03 -18.48 -16.21
N VAL A 158 9.01 -17.61 -16.31
CA VAL A 158 7.63 -18.00 -16.66
C VAL A 158 7.24 -17.55 -18.06
N PHE A 159 7.51 -16.29 -18.40
CA PHE A 159 7.01 -15.66 -19.62
C PHE A 159 8.04 -15.60 -20.76
N GLY A 160 9.29 -16.04 -20.52
CA GLY A 160 10.38 -16.02 -21.49
C GLY A 160 11.19 -14.72 -21.45
N ALA A 161 12.52 -14.85 -21.55
CA ALA A 161 13.45 -13.73 -21.45
C ALA A 161 13.23 -12.67 -22.54
N ASP A 162 13.11 -13.10 -23.80
CA ASP A 162 12.93 -12.18 -24.93
C ASP A 162 11.67 -11.31 -24.78
N THR A 163 10.57 -11.92 -24.32
CA THR A 163 9.32 -11.21 -24.04
C THR A 163 9.49 -10.19 -22.93
N ILE A 164 10.12 -10.56 -21.82
CA ILE A 164 10.31 -9.64 -20.69
C ILE A 164 11.29 -8.51 -21.03
N ASP A 165 12.36 -8.80 -21.75
CA ASP A 165 13.34 -7.80 -22.18
C ASP A 165 12.72 -6.76 -23.13
N ASP A 166 11.84 -7.20 -24.04
CA ASP A 166 11.10 -6.27 -24.89
C ASP A 166 10.02 -5.51 -24.10
N GLN A 167 9.24 -6.18 -23.26
CA GLN A 167 8.00 -5.62 -22.72
C GLN A 167 8.17 -4.81 -21.44
N LEU A 168 9.08 -5.19 -20.54
CA LEU A 168 9.15 -4.62 -19.19
C LEU A 168 9.62 -3.15 -19.18
N LEU A 169 8.81 -2.26 -18.61
CA LEU A 169 9.10 -0.83 -18.49
C LEU A 169 9.63 -0.49 -17.10
N HIS A 170 8.76 -0.51 -16.09
CA HIS A 170 9.07 -0.07 -14.73
C HIS A 170 8.67 -1.10 -13.69
N VAL A 171 9.32 -1.02 -12.53
CA VAL A 171 9.03 -1.85 -11.37
C VAL A 171 8.81 -0.95 -10.16
N TYR A 172 7.84 -1.33 -9.34
CA TYR A 172 7.45 -0.67 -8.10
C TYR A 172 7.42 -1.74 -7.02
N HIS A 173 7.75 -1.37 -5.79
CA HIS A 173 7.78 -2.32 -4.69
C HIS A 173 7.33 -1.66 -3.38
N GLN A 174 6.88 -2.46 -2.44
CA GLN A 174 6.70 -2.01 -1.07
C GLN A 174 6.73 -3.23 -0.16
N ALA A 175 7.41 -3.09 0.97
CA ALA A 175 7.35 -4.06 2.05
C ALA A 175 6.64 -3.45 3.25
N TRP A 176 5.75 -4.22 3.86
CA TRP A 176 5.09 -3.88 5.11
C TRP A 176 5.58 -4.88 6.15
N MET A 177 6.38 -4.40 7.11
CA MET A 177 6.91 -5.20 8.20
C MET A 177 6.54 -4.59 9.54
N GLY A 178 6.16 -5.45 10.49
CA GLY A 178 6.08 -5.08 11.90
C GLY A 178 5.17 -3.89 12.22
N GLU A 179 4.08 -3.67 11.47
CA GLU A 179 3.05 -2.72 11.89
C GLU A 179 2.42 -3.21 13.21
N PRO A 180 2.50 -2.43 14.30
CA PRO A 180 2.08 -2.84 15.63
C PRO A 180 0.56 -2.88 15.80
#